data_AF-A0AAN7ZBE8-F1
#
_entry.id   AF-A0AAN7ZBE8-F1
#
_cell.length_a   1.000
_cell.length_b   1.000
_cell.length_c   1.000
_cell.angle_alpha   90.00
_cell.angle_beta   90.00
_cell.angle_gamma   90.00
#
_symmetry.space_group_name_H-M   'P 1'
#
loop_
_entity.id
_entity.type
_entity.pdbx_description
1 polymer ?
#
loop_
_entity_poly.entity_id
_entity_poly.type
_entity_poly.pdbx_seq_one_letter_code
_entity_poly.pdbx_strand_id
1 'polypeptide(L)'
;MVNVPIHRVIFFMREEHNFSKTKSQYAYQLKKWGAKKNLKRTDWQHLRSQLQERPGKQSEVVYRGIPLPLRKIRKETQRYAFIPTAREFGARVPYEVVLRARTPPVVDNSSWPDLPWFRFKDRVLPSEL
;
A
#
# COMPACT_ATOMS: atom_id res chain seq x y z
N MET A 1 2.44 -1.43 9.53
CA MET A 1 3.72 -1.57 8.81
C MET A 1 4.69 -2.33 9.70
N VAL A 2 4.83 -3.64 9.50
CA VAL A 2 5.92 -4.38 10.13
C VAL A 2 7.19 -4.00 9.39
N ASN A 3 8.12 -3.34 10.09
CA ASN A 3 9.41 -2.97 9.52
C ASN A 3 10.35 -4.17 9.61
N VAL A 4 10.33 -5.05 8.61
CA VAL A 4 11.25 -6.19 8.56
C VAL A 4 12.64 -5.69 8.15
N PRO A 5 13.68 -5.88 8.97
CA PRO A 5 15.04 -5.51 8.59
C PRO A 5 15.54 -6.35 7.42
N ILE A 6 16.37 -5.75 6.55
CA ILE A 6 16.92 -6.45 5.37
C ILE A 6 17.73 -7.70 5.74
N HIS A 7 18.41 -7.72 6.89
CA HIS A 7 19.16 -8.90 7.35
C HIS A 7 18.25 -10.10 7.67
N ARG A 8 17.03 -9.85 8.18
CA ARG A 8 16.03 -10.90 8.41
C ARG A 8 15.57 -11.52 7.10
N VAL A 9 15.37 -10.69 6.07
CA VAL A 9 15.01 -11.16 4.72
C VAL A 9 16.14 -11.97 4.11
N ILE A 10 17.39 -11.51 4.24
CA ILE A 10 18.58 -12.24 3.76
C ILE A 10 18.70 -13.59 4.45
N PHE A 11 18.52 -13.63 5.77
CA PHE A 11 18.56 -14.87 6.54
C PHE A 11 17.47 -15.84 6.07
N PHE A 12 16.20 -15.40 6.04
CA PHE A 12 15.09 -16.23 5.58
C PHE A 12 15.30 -16.80 4.17
N MET A 13 15.73 -15.96 3.23
CA MET A 13 15.98 -16.37 1.85
C MET A 13 17.16 -17.34 1.73
N ARG A 14 18.15 -17.26 2.62
CA ARG A 14 19.25 -18.23 2.67
C ARG A 14 18.76 -19.58 3.17
N GLU A 15 18.04 -19.59 4.29
CA GLU A 15 17.63 -20.84 4.96
C GLU A 15 16.53 -21.58 4.18
N GLU A 16 15.51 -20.87 3.70
CA GLU A 16 14.32 -21.49 3.09
C GLU A 16 14.43 -21.68 1.57
N HIS A 17 15.32 -20.93 0.93
CA HIS A 17 15.39 -20.87 -0.54
C HIS A 17 16.81 -21.01 -1.10
N ASN A 18 17.80 -21.32 -0.24
CA ASN A 18 19.23 -21.40 -0.60
C ASN A 18 19.74 -20.15 -1.35
N PHE A 19 19.07 -19.01 -1.21
CA PHE A 19 19.33 -17.81 -1.98
C PHE A 19 20.27 -16.86 -1.21
N SER A 20 21.57 -17.11 -1.34
CA SER A 20 22.62 -16.32 -0.71
C SER A 20 23.06 -15.16 -1.60
N LYS A 21 22.59 -13.94 -1.28
CA LYS A 21 23.00 -12.69 -1.92
C LYS A 21 23.41 -11.65 -0.88
N THR A 22 24.26 -10.70 -1.29
CA THR A 22 24.73 -9.63 -0.40
C THR A 22 23.64 -8.60 -0.15
N LYS A 23 23.74 -7.87 0.96
CA LYS A 23 22.82 -6.77 1.31
C LYS A 23 22.69 -5.73 0.18
N SER A 24 23.78 -5.42 -0.52
CA SER A 24 23.77 -4.45 -1.62
C SER A 24 22.96 -4.97 -2.82
N GLN A 25 23.04 -6.26 -3.14
CA GLN A 25 22.24 -6.88 -4.20
C GLN A 25 20.74 -6.85 -3.88
N TYR A 26 20.36 -7.15 -2.62
CA TYR A 26 18.97 -6.99 -2.18
C TYR A 26 18.50 -5.53 -2.27
N ALA A 27 19.30 -4.59 -1.77
CA ALA A 27 18.96 -3.17 -1.81
C ALA A 27 18.77 -2.67 -3.25
N TYR A 28 19.64 -3.07 -4.16
CA TYR A 28 19.53 -2.77 -5.58
C TYR A 28 18.23 -3.34 -6.17
N GLN A 29 17.94 -4.62 -5.93
CA GLN A 29 16.76 -5.27 -6.48
C GLN A 29 15.46 -4.69 -5.92
N LEU A 30 15.39 -4.45 -4.62
CA LEU A 30 14.25 -3.78 -3.97
C LEU A 30 14.03 -2.38 -4.56
N LYS A 31 15.10 -1.62 -4.82
CA LYS A 31 15.01 -0.33 -5.49
C LYS A 31 14.48 -0.48 -6.92
N LYS A 32 14.99 -1.45 -7.67
CA LYS A 32 14.57 -1.75 -9.06
C LYS A 32 13.09 -2.14 -9.13
N TRP A 33 12.59 -2.92 -8.18
CA TRP A 33 11.16 -3.26 -8.04
C TRP A 33 10.30 -2.12 -7.49
N GLY A 34 10.90 -0.96 -7.16
CA GLY A 34 10.18 0.15 -6.55
C GLY A 34 9.68 -0.16 -5.14
N ALA A 35 10.26 -1.14 -4.44
CA ALA A 35 9.92 -1.48 -3.06
C ALA A 35 10.34 -0.33 -2.12
N LYS A 36 9.35 0.41 -1.60
CA LYS A 36 9.54 1.58 -0.75
C LYS A 36 8.88 1.32 0.60
N LYS A 37 9.63 1.58 1.68
CA LYS A 37 9.13 1.49 3.05
C LYS A 37 8.23 2.67 3.41
N ASN A 38 8.53 3.85 2.89
CA ASN A 38 7.86 5.10 3.26
C ASN A 38 7.23 5.77 2.04
N LEU A 39 6.12 6.44 2.30
CA LEU A 39 5.50 7.38 1.38
C LEU A 39 6.36 8.64 1.25
N LYS A 40 6.44 9.18 0.03
CA LYS A 40 7.08 10.46 -0.26
C LYS A 40 6.18 11.62 0.16
N ARG A 41 6.75 12.83 0.25
CA ARG A 41 6.00 14.07 0.48
C ARG A 41 4.85 14.25 -0.51
N THR A 42 5.10 14.03 -1.80
CA THR A 42 4.10 14.13 -2.87
C THR A 42 2.93 13.18 -2.66
N ASP A 43 3.21 11.96 -2.18
CA ASP A 43 2.18 10.96 -1.92
C ASP A 43 1.26 11.39 -0.77
N TRP A 44 1.83 11.99 0.29
CA TRP A 44 1.06 12.54 1.41
C TRP A 44 0.23 13.76 1.03
N GLN A 45 0.78 14.65 0.19
CA GLN A 45 0.06 15.80 -0.34
C GLN A 45 -1.15 15.36 -1.19
N HIS A 46 -0.95 14.36 -2.04
CA HIS A 46 -2.03 13.78 -2.83
C HIS A 46 -3.10 13.12 -1.94
N LEU A 47 -2.69 12.33 -0.96
CA LEU A 47 -3.62 11.71 -0.02
C LEU A 47 -4.47 12.75 0.72
N ARG A 48 -3.86 13.87 1.12
CA ARG A 48 -4.59 14.98 1.76
C ARG A 48 -5.65 15.56 0.83
N SER A 49 -5.32 15.82 -0.44
CA SER A 49 -6.28 16.31 -1.44
C SER A 49 -7.46 15.33 -1.59
N GLN A 50 -7.20 14.01 -1.70
CA GLN A 50 -8.27 13.02 -1.78
C GLN A 50 -9.17 12.96 -0.54
N LEU A 51 -8.60 13.18 0.66
CA LEU A 51 -9.37 13.23 1.91
C LEU A 51 -10.21 14.51 2.01
N GLN A 52 -9.71 15.65 1.50
CA GLN A 52 -10.45 16.92 1.47
C GLN A 52 -11.66 16.88 0.53
N GLU A 53 -11.58 16.14 -0.58
CA GLU A 53 -12.71 15.90 -1.48
C GLU A 53 -13.80 14.98 -0.88
N ARG A 54 -13.60 14.45 0.33
CA ARG A 54 -14.50 13.49 0.98
C ARG A 54 -14.91 13.92 2.41
N PRO A 55 -15.44 15.14 2.59
CA PRO A 55 -15.86 15.60 3.91
C PRO A 55 -16.93 14.66 4.48
N GLY A 56 -16.82 14.33 5.78
CA GLY A 56 -17.80 13.51 6.51
C GLY A 56 -17.77 12.00 6.20
N LYS A 57 -16.92 11.52 5.29
CA LYS A 57 -16.84 10.08 4.96
C LYS A 57 -15.72 9.40 5.76
N GLN A 58 -16.05 8.33 6.50
CA GLN A 58 -15.01 7.45 7.03
C GLN A 58 -14.21 6.88 5.86
N SER A 59 -12.91 7.16 5.86
CA SER A 59 -12.00 6.81 4.77
C SER A 59 -10.91 5.90 5.31
N GLU A 60 -10.95 4.63 4.91
CA GLU A 60 -9.83 3.72 5.08
C GLU A 60 -8.78 4.04 4.01
N VAL A 61 -7.55 4.29 4.43
CA VAL A 61 -6.43 4.49 3.52
C VAL A 61 -5.56 3.25 3.54
N VAL A 62 -5.48 2.58 2.39
CA VAL A 62 -4.62 1.41 2.22
C VAL A 62 -3.40 1.80 1.39
N TYR A 63 -2.22 1.39 1.84
CA TYR A 63 -0.96 1.51 1.09
C TYR A 63 -0.37 0.13 0.88
N ARG A 64 -0.27 -0.30 -0.39
CA ARG A 64 0.27 -1.62 -0.79
C ARG A 64 -0.37 -2.79 -0.02
N GLY A 65 -1.71 -2.76 0.08
CA GLY A 65 -2.48 -3.78 0.79
C GLY A 65 -2.48 -3.66 2.32
N ILE A 66 -1.73 -2.72 2.90
CA ILE A 66 -1.67 -2.52 4.35
C ILE A 66 -2.50 -1.29 4.74
N PRO A 67 -3.50 -1.43 5.63
CA PRO A 67 -4.22 -0.29 6.17
C PRO A 67 -3.28 0.65 6.94
N LEU A 68 -3.39 1.95 6.68
CA LEU A 68 -2.66 2.98 7.40
C LEU A 68 -3.46 3.43 8.64
N PRO A 69 -2.84 3.46 9.83
CA PRO A 69 -3.51 3.97 11.03
C PRO A 69 -3.90 5.44 10.88
N LEU A 70 -5.11 5.80 11.34
CA LEU A 70 -5.63 7.18 11.30
C LEU A 70 -4.67 8.19 11.96
N ARG A 71 -4.05 7.82 13.09
CA ARG A 71 -3.05 8.67 13.77
C ARG A 71 -1.86 9.00 12.86
N LYS A 72 -1.40 8.04 12.06
CA LYS A 72 -0.29 8.24 11.12
C LYS A 72 -0.72 9.12 9.95
N ILE A 73 -1.92 8.87 9.41
CA ILE A 73 -2.49 9.67 8.32
C ILE A 73 -2.57 11.13 8.75
N ARG A 74 -3.25 11.43 9.86
CA ARG A 74 -3.41 12.80 10.38
C ARG A 74 -2.06 13.51 10.55
N LYS A 75 -1.11 12.85 11.22
CA LYS A 75 0.24 13.39 11.47
C LYS A 75 0.96 13.73 10.16
N GLU A 76 1.04 12.80 9.22
CA GLU A 76 1.83 12.99 8.00
C GLU A 76 1.13 13.93 7.00
N THR A 77 -0.20 13.91 6.90
CA THR A 77 -0.94 14.89 6.08
C THR A 77 -0.80 16.31 6.60
N GLN A 78 -0.71 16.49 7.93
CA GLN A 78 -0.47 17.80 8.54
C GLN A 78 0.99 18.24 8.35
N ARG A 79 1.94 17.32 8.53
CA ARG A 79 3.37 17.60 8.31
C ARG A 79 3.64 18.09 6.89
N TYR A 80 3.01 17.46 5.90
CA TYR A 80 3.16 17.81 4.49
C TYR A 80 2.01 18.67 3.96
N ALA A 81 1.39 19.47 4.84
CA ALA A 81 0.38 20.43 4.46
C ALA A 81 0.96 21.43 3.45
N PHE A 82 0.65 21.21 2.18
CA PHE A 82 1.10 22.07 1.09
C PHE A 82 0.16 23.26 0.94
N ILE A 83 0.73 24.45 0.79
CA ILE A 83 0.04 25.63 0.28
C ILE A 83 0.54 25.78 -1.17
N PRO A 84 -0.31 25.56 -2.18
CA PRO A 84 0.08 25.71 -3.57
C PRO A 84 0.52 27.14 -3.87
N THR A 85 1.64 27.29 -4.58
CA THR A 85 1.96 28.53 -5.28
C THR A 85 0.88 28.78 -6.36
N ALA A 86 0.59 30.03 -6.72
CA ALA A 86 -0.41 30.37 -7.73
C ALA A 86 -0.24 29.60 -9.06
N ARG A 87 1.01 29.27 -9.44
CA ARG A 87 1.34 28.49 -10.65
C ARG A 87 1.04 26.98 -10.55
N GLU A 88 0.95 26.46 -9.34
CA GLU A 88 0.77 25.03 -9.06
C GLU A 88 -0.70 24.69 -8.75
N PHE A 89 -1.53 25.72 -8.64
CA PHE A 89 -2.97 25.56 -8.44
C PHE A 89 -3.60 24.89 -9.66
N GLY A 90 -4.19 23.70 -9.47
CA GLY A 90 -4.81 22.90 -10.53
C GLY A 90 -3.91 21.86 -11.19
N ALA A 91 -2.62 21.77 -10.84
CA ALA A 91 -1.74 20.74 -11.38
C ALA A 91 -2.05 19.35 -10.77
N ARG A 92 -2.43 18.38 -11.61
CA ARG A 92 -2.60 16.98 -11.19
C ARG A 92 -1.26 16.25 -11.25
N VAL A 93 -0.83 15.72 -10.11
CA VAL A 93 0.39 14.89 -10.03
C VAL A 93 0.05 13.47 -10.49
N PRO A 94 0.68 12.92 -11.55
CA PRO A 94 0.48 11.53 -11.95
C PRO A 94 0.99 10.59 -10.86
N TYR A 95 0.22 9.57 -10.50
CA TYR A 95 0.51 8.69 -9.36
C TYR A 95 0.62 7.22 -9.75
N GLU A 96 1.69 6.57 -9.27
CA GLU A 96 1.86 5.12 -9.29
C GLU A 96 1.13 4.51 -8.07
N VAL A 97 -0.09 3.98 -8.26
CA VAL A 97 -0.72 2.78 -7.61
C VAL A 97 -0.20 2.38 -6.20
N VAL A 98 -0.92 2.20 -5.07
CA VAL A 98 -2.33 2.17 -4.63
C VAL A 98 -2.37 3.00 -3.33
N LEU A 99 -2.72 4.27 -3.40
CA LEU A 99 -3.17 5.04 -2.25
C LEU A 99 -4.61 5.40 -2.55
N ARG A 100 -5.53 4.73 -1.88
CA ARG A 100 -6.95 4.98 -2.10
C ARG A 100 -7.61 5.11 -0.75
N ALA A 101 -8.11 6.31 -0.46
CA ALA A 101 -9.16 6.47 0.51
C ALA A 101 -10.39 5.70 -0.02
N ARG A 102 -10.98 4.81 0.77
CA ARG A 102 -12.25 4.17 0.47
C ARG A 102 -13.16 4.30 1.67
N THR A 103 -14.45 4.49 1.42
CA THR A 103 -15.43 4.18 2.46
C THR A 103 -15.40 2.66 2.61
N PRO A 104 -15.20 2.12 3.82
CA PRO A 104 -15.25 0.68 4.03
C PRO A 104 -16.52 0.15 3.39
N PRO A 105 -16.48 -1.01 2.70
CA PRO A 105 -17.72 -1.63 2.25
C PRO A 105 -18.63 -1.77 3.47
N VAL A 106 -19.90 -1.38 3.32
CA VAL A 106 -20.92 -1.82 4.28
C VAL A 106 -20.81 -3.33 4.25
N VAL A 107 -20.42 -3.94 5.38
CA VAL A 107 -20.42 -5.39 5.50
C VAL A 107 -21.89 -5.76 5.53
N ASP A 108 -22.45 -5.91 4.34
CA ASP A 108 -23.73 -6.56 4.19
C ASP A 108 -23.47 -8.03 4.48
N ASN A 109 -24.04 -8.53 5.59
CA ASN A 109 -23.98 -9.94 5.96
C ASN A 109 -24.77 -10.84 4.98
N SER A 110 -25.19 -10.29 3.83
CA SER A 110 -25.69 -11.05 2.69
C SER A 110 -24.70 -12.17 2.33
N SER A 111 -25.11 -13.40 2.61
CA SER A 111 -24.47 -14.61 2.08
C SER A 111 -24.43 -14.48 0.57
N TRP A 112 -23.23 -14.28 0.02
CA TRP A 112 -23.05 -14.28 -1.42
C TRP A 112 -23.56 -15.61 -1.99
N PRO A 113 -24.30 -15.61 -3.12
CA PRO A 113 -24.67 -16.85 -3.77
C PRO A 113 -23.41 -17.62 -4.19
N ASP A 114 -23.51 -18.93 -4.34
CA ASP A 114 -22.41 -19.80 -4.75
C ASP A 114 -22.04 -19.52 -6.22
N LEU A 115 -21.20 -18.50 -6.42
CA LEU A 115 -20.80 -18.02 -7.74
C LEU A 115 -19.70 -18.93 -8.33
N PRO A 116 -19.76 -19.25 -9.63
CA PRO A 116 -18.84 -20.21 -10.27
C PRO A 116 -17.35 -19.92 -10.09
N TRP A 117 -16.96 -18.65 -9.92
CA TRP A 117 -15.57 -18.24 -9.72
C TRP A 117 -15.05 -18.39 -8.28
N PHE A 118 -15.91 -18.65 -7.28
CA PHE A 118 -15.44 -19.09 -5.97
C PHE A 118 -14.92 -20.54 -6.03
N ARG A 119 -15.55 -21.39 -6.85
CA ARG A 119 -15.11 -22.77 -7.14
C ARG A 119 -13.79 -22.84 -7.94
N PHE A 120 -13.32 -21.72 -8.49
CA PHE A 120 -12.04 -21.65 -9.19
C PHE A 120 -10.85 -21.65 -8.24
N LYS A 121 -11.01 -21.20 -6.98
CA LYS A 121 -9.91 -21.22 -6.01
C LYS A 121 -9.41 -22.65 -5.74
N ASP A 122 -10.33 -23.61 -5.76
CA ASP A 122 -10.03 -25.01 -5.50
C ASP A 122 -9.38 -25.73 -6.70
N ARG A 123 -9.34 -25.09 -7.88
CA ARG A 123 -8.77 -25.69 -9.11
C ARG A 123 -7.38 -25.15 -9.49
N VAL A 124 -6.88 -24.12 -8.81
CA VAL A 124 -5.62 -23.44 -9.17
C VAL A 124 -4.49 -23.72 -8.15
N LEU A 125 -4.77 -24.41 -7.05
CA LEU A 125 -3.72 -24.98 -6.20
C LEU A 125 -3.58 -26.48 -6.53
N PRO A 126 -2.39 -26.96 -6.94
CA PRO A 126 -2.14 -28.39 -7.01
C PRO A 126 -2.38 -28.98 -5.63
N SER A 127 -3.28 -29.95 -5.56
CA SER A 127 -3.32 -30.89 -4.46
C SER A 127 -2.01 -31.68 -4.51
N GLU A 128 -1.16 -31.48 -3.51
CA GLU A 128 -0.04 -32.35 -3.14
C GLU A 128 1.13 -32.42 -4.14
N LEU A 129 2.30 -31.92 -3.71
CA LEU A 129 3.53 -32.69 -3.46
C LEU A 129 4.52 -31.82 -2.66
#